data_AF-A0A7C3D3C2-F1
#
_entry.id   AF-A0A7C3D3C2-F1
#
_cell.length_a   1.000
_cell.length_b   1.000
_cell.length_c   1.000
_cell.angle_alpha   90.00
_cell.angle_beta   90.00
_cell.angle_gamma   90.00
#
_symmetry.space_group_name_H-M   'P 1'
#
loop_
_entity.id
_entity.type
_entity.pdbx_description
1 polymer ?
#
loop_
_entity_poly.entity_id
_entity_poly.type
_entity_poly.pdbx_seq_one_letter_code
_entity_poly.pdbx_strand_id
1 'polypeptide(L)'
;MDEEWAALHLLPLFDWQSSEVEASTAWEGFLWSPRLYRPLLSAIKQHFLDTASHYRRLGKHAEQFAAFLTFAALDPGDTFTTEELAKATSKLPAEGLQSAAQALTRALEGAGEQRGVYWRNRILPYIKAIWPKSREVITPAISSHLARLCIGVHEAFPEAVAELRHWLQPVEHPDYLVRLLNEAKLCEQFPENSLELLDAVISETAQWVPRELRQCLDDISNIDDSLANDARFIRLLELCQRRAIV
;
A
#
# COMPACT_ATOMS: atom_id res chain seq x y z
N MET A 1 -31.45 17.14 4.70
CA MET A 1 -32.01 15.83 4.32
C MET A 1 -32.49 15.20 5.61
N ASP A 2 -33.71 14.68 5.62
CA ASP A 2 -34.32 14.10 6.83
C ASP A 2 -33.66 12.74 7.14
N GLU A 3 -33.13 12.59 8.36
CA GLU A 3 -32.40 11.40 8.80
C GLU A 3 -33.31 10.17 8.87
N GLU A 4 -34.56 10.35 9.34
CA GLU A 4 -35.54 9.26 9.40
C GLU A 4 -35.93 8.79 7.99
N TRP A 5 -36.14 9.72 7.07
CA TRP A 5 -36.44 9.37 5.68
C TRP A 5 -35.30 8.58 5.04
N ALA A 6 -34.05 9.02 5.22
CA ALA A 6 -32.88 8.35 4.67
C ALA A 6 -32.69 6.96 5.30
N ALA A 7 -32.89 6.82 6.61
CA ALA A 7 -32.85 5.55 7.30
C ALA A 7 -33.87 4.54 6.74
N LEU A 8 -35.09 5.01 6.43
CA LEU A 8 -36.18 4.16 5.95
C LEU A 8 -36.08 3.80 4.46
N HIS A 9 -35.55 4.70 3.61
CA HIS A 9 -35.63 4.54 2.15
C HIS A 9 -34.29 4.43 1.45
N LEU A 10 -33.22 5.02 2.00
CA LEU A 10 -31.91 5.09 1.34
C LEU A 10 -30.96 4.02 1.88
N LEU A 11 -30.90 3.81 3.19
CA LEU A 11 -29.98 2.84 3.79
C LEU A 11 -30.25 1.38 3.37
N PRO A 12 -31.52 0.93 3.27
CA PRO A 12 -31.80 -0.44 2.82
C PRO A 12 -31.29 -0.73 1.41
N LEU A 13 -31.13 0.29 0.56
CA LEU A 13 -30.62 0.12 -0.80
C LEU A 13 -29.16 -0.34 -0.83
N PHE A 14 -28.40 -0.23 0.27
CA PHE A 14 -27.02 -0.73 0.34
C PHE A 14 -26.93 -2.24 0.63
N ASP A 15 -28.04 -2.90 0.90
CA ASP A 15 -28.08 -4.32 1.24
C ASP A 15 -28.00 -5.23 0.00
N TRP A 16 -26.85 -5.89 -0.16
CA TRP A 16 -26.60 -6.85 -1.23
C TRP A 16 -27.54 -8.07 -1.19
N GLN A 17 -28.11 -8.41 -0.02
CA GLN A 17 -29.02 -9.56 0.11
C GLN A 17 -30.44 -9.23 -0.36
N SER A 18 -30.85 -7.98 -0.24
CA SER A 18 -32.17 -7.50 -0.68
C SER A 18 -32.22 -7.38 -2.22
N SER A 19 -31.25 -6.70 -2.82
CA SER A 19 -31.15 -6.57 -4.28
C SER A 19 -29.73 -6.20 -4.69
N GLU A 20 -29.07 -7.08 -5.44
CA GLU A 20 -27.70 -6.85 -5.89
C GLU A 20 -27.59 -5.64 -6.83
N VAL A 21 -28.61 -5.38 -7.64
CA VAL A 21 -28.64 -4.28 -8.62
C VAL A 21 -28.81 -2.93 -7.89
N GLU A 22 -29.71 -2.87 -6.91
CA GLU A 22 -29.92 -1.66 -6.12
C GLU A 22 -28.70 -1.36 -5.25
N ALA A 23 -28.15 -2.38 -4.59
CA ALA A 23 -26.91 -2.27 -3.82
C ALA A 23 -25.75 -1.77 -4.67
N SER A 24 -25.51 -2.36 -5.84
CA SER A 24 -24.46 -1.89 -6.73
C SER A 24 -24.64 -0.41 -7.09
N THR A 25 -25.87 -0.01 -7.44
CA THR A 25 -26.17 1.38 -7.83
C THR A 25 -26.03 2.36 -6.67
N ALA A 26 -26.49 1.98 -5.48
CA ALA A 26 -26.35 2.79 -4.26
C ALA A 26 -24.87 2.98 -3.89
N TRP A 27 -24.08 1.90 -3.94
CA TRP A 27 -22.65 1.95 -3.71
C TRP A 27 -21.91 2.78 -4.76
N GLU A 28 -22.23 2.65 -6.04
CA GLU A 28 -21.66 3.50 -7.09
C GLU A 28 -21.93 4.99 -6.82
N GLY A 29 -23.17 5.34 -6.48
CA GLY A 29 -23.54 6.71 -6.14
C GLY A 29 -22.78 7.26 -4.94
N PHE A 30 -22.61 6.46 -3.88
CA PHE A 30 -21.84 6.84 -2.70
C PHE A 30 -20.34 6.99 -3.01
N LEU A 31 -19.76 6.03 -3.73
CA LEU A 31 -18.33 5.97 -4.05
C LEU A 31 -17.88 7.00 -5.09
N TRP A 32 -18.80 7.73 -5.71
CA TRP A 32 -18.48 8.90 -6.52
C TRP A 32 -17.84 10.03 -5.69
N SER A 33 -18.27 10.21 -4.44
CA SER A 33 -17.70 11.21 -3.53
C SER A 33 -17.80 10.71 -2.08
N PRO A 34 -17.01 9.67 -1.72
CA PRO A 34 -17.14 9.01 -0.44
C PRO A 34 -16.66 9.94 0.69
N ARG A 35 -17.37 9.92 1.82
CA ARG A 35 -17.05 10.75 2.99
C ARG A 35 -16.96 9.87 4.23
N LEU A 36 -15.89 10.04 5.01
CA LEU A 36 -15.71 9.39 6.31
C LEU A 36 -16.57 10.07 7.39
N TYR A 37 -17.88 10.13 7.16
CA TYR A 37 -18.83 10.68 8.12
C TYR A 37 -19.28 9.57 9.08
N ARG A 38 -18.82 9.63 10.32
CA ARG A 38 -18.98 8.55 11.32
C ARG A 38 -20.44 8.11 11.55
N PRO A 39 -21.43 9.01 11.71
CA PRO A 39 -22.82 8.59 11.90
C PRO A 39 -23.36 7.77 10.73
N LEU A 40 -23.05 8.17 9.49
CA LEU A 40 -23.44 7.39 8.31
C LEU A 40 -22.74 6.03 8.30
N LEU A 41 -21.42 5.99 8.53
CA LEU A 41 -20.68 4.72 8.57
C LEU A 41 -21.18 3.76 9.64
N SER A 42 -21.61 4.28 10.80
CA SER A 42 -22.23 3.47 11.84
C SER A 42 -23.56 2.89 11.36
N ALA A 43 -24.38 3.69 10.68
CA ALA A 43 -25.67 3.26 10.16
C ALA A 43 -25.55 2.21 9.02
N ILE A 44 -24.54 2.33 8.15
CA ILE A 44 -24.30 1.38 7.04
C ILE A 44 -23.22 0.34 7.33
N LYS A 45 -22.77 0.21 8.59
CA LYS A 45 -21.56 -0.56 8.95
C LYS A 45 -21.53 -1.97 8.35
N GLN A 46 -22.61 -2.73 8.52
CA GLN A 46 -22.67 -4.11 8.04
C GLN A 46 -22.67 -4.19 6.52
N HIS A 47 -23.45 -3.33 5.85
CA HIS A 47 -23.46 -3.24 4.40
C HIS A 47 -22.07 -2.85 3.86
N PHE A 48 -21.40 -1.90 4.51
CA PHE A 48 -20.05 -1.45 4.14
C PHE A 48 -19.01 -2.58 4.21
N LEU A 49 -19.00 -3.34 5.30
CA LEU A 49 -18.09 -4.47 5.45
C LEU A 49 -18.42 -5.61 4.47
N ASP A 50 -19.70 -5.85 4.19
CA ASP A 50 -20.11 -6.90 3.27
C ASP A 50 -19.81 -6.58 1.80
N THR A 51 -19.78 -5.30 1.43
CA THR A 51 -19.38 -4.85 0.09
C THR A 51 -18.02 -5.35 -0.36
N ALA A 52 -17.11 -5.66 0.57
CA ALA A 52 -15.83 -6.29 0.23
C ALA A 52 -16.02 -7.65 -0.47
N SER A 53 -17.05 -8.42 -0.11
CA SER A 53 -17.43 -9.67 -0.79
C SER A 53 -17.93 -9.45 -2.23
N HIS A 54 -18.39 -8.23 -2.53
CA HIS A 54 -18.99 -7.83 -3.80
C HIS A 54 -18.09 -6.90 -4.62
N TYR A 55 -16.80 -6.80 -4.28
CA TYR A 55 -15.84 -5.86 -4.87
C TYR A 55 -15.93 -5.75 -6.40
N ARG A 56 -15.96 -6.88 -7.11
CA ARG A 56 -15.99 -6.90 -8.58
C ARG A 56 -17.28 -6.32 -9.18
N ARG A 57 -18.38 -6.29 -8.43
CA ARG A 57 -19.65 -5.73 -8.88
C ARG A 57 -19.67 -4.21 -8.87
N LEU A 58 -18.78 -3.58 -8.11
CA LEU A 58 -18.63 -2.11 -8.08
C LEU A 58 -18.07 -1.54 -9.39
N GLY A 59 -17.61 -2.38 -10.32
CA GLY A 59 -17.10 -1.98 -11.62
C GLY A 59 -16.01 -0.91 -11.49
N LYS A 60 -16.21 0.23 -12.14
CA LYS A 60 -15.26 1.37 -12.16
C LYS A 60 -15.04 2.04 -10.80
N HIS A 61 -15.86 1.73 -9.79
CA HIS A 61 -15.80 2.30 -8.44
C HIS A 61 -15.11 1.37 -7.41
N ALA A 62 -14.65 0.19 -7.84
CA ALA A 62 -14.07 -0.79 -6.94
C ALA A 62 -12.78 -0.27 -6.27
N GLU A 63 -11.90 0.40 -7.02
CA GLU A 63 -10.66 0.97 -6.48
C GLU A 63 -10.94 2.04 -5.40
N GLN A 64 -11.97 2.86 -5.60
CA GLN A 64 -12.42 3.88 -4.66
C GLN A 64 -12.94 3.23 -3.37
N PHE A 65 -13.65 2.09 -3.47
CA PHE A 65 -14.07 1.34 -2.30
C PHE A 65 -12.88 0.79 -1.51
N ALA A 66 -11.90 0.15 -2.16
CA ALA A 66 -10.71 -0.34 -1.47
C ALA A 66 -9.91 0.78 -0.79
N ALA A 67 -9.77 1.93 -1.46
CA ALA A 67 -9.15 3.10 -0.86
C ALA A 67 -9.95 3.61 0.35
N PHE A 68 -11.27 3.70 0.23
CA PHE A 68 -12.15 4.15 1.31
C PHE A 68 -12.14 3.21 2.52
N LEU A 69 -12.16 1.89 2.29
CA LEU A 69 -11.98 0.87 3.33
C LEU A 69 -10.64 1.02 4.04
N THR A 70 -9.57 1.28 3.28
CA THR A 70 -8.23 1.52 3.84
C THR A 70 -8.23 2.76 4.74
N PHE A 71 -8.81 3.88 4.30
CA PHE A 71 -8.87 5.09 5.13
C PHE A 71 -9.74 4.91 6.39
N ALA A 72 -10.87 4.21 6.27
CA ALA A 72 -11.69 3.85 7.44
C ALA A 72 -10.91 2.97 8.44
N ALA A 73 -10.03 2.10 7.93
CA ALA A 73 -9.21 1.23 8.75
C ALA A 73 -7.97 1.91 9.37
N LEU A 74 -7.48 3.01 8.79
CA LEU A 74 -6.42 3.83 9.38
C LEU A 74 -6.92 4.64 10.58
N ASP A 75 -8.20 5.03 10.60
CA ASP A 75 -8.86 5.66 11.74
C ASP A 75 -10.25 5.04 12.02
N PRO A 76 -10.30 3.83 12.61
CA PRO A 76 -11.56 3.13 12.85
C PRO A 76 -12.47 3.84 13.87
N GLY A 77 -11.87 4.60 14.81
CA GLY A 77 -12.52 5.07 16.03
C GLY A 77 -13.39 4.01 16.68
N ASP A 78 -14.58 4.39 17.16
CA ASP A 78 -15.51 3.47 17.82
C ASP A 78 -16.47 2.77 16.85
N THR A 79 -16.36 3.03 15.54
CA THR A 79 -17.30 2.51 14.53
C THR A 79 -16.96 1.08 14.14
N PHE A 80 -15.68 0.78 13.93
CA PHE A 80 -15.20 -0.51 13.44
C PHE A 80 -14.23 -1.15 14.42
N THR A 81 -14.32 -2.46 14.57
CA THR A 81 -13.28 -3.25 15.22
C THR A 81 -12.19 -3.61 14.22
N THR A 82 -10.98 -3.86 14.72
CA THR A 82 -9.86 -4.33 13.90
C THR A 82 -10.18 -5.66 13.20
N GLU A 83 -10.89 -6.57 13.87
CA GLU A 83 -11.26 -7.88 13.30
C GLU A 83 -12.23 -7.75 12.12
N GLU A 84 -13.23 -6.87 12.24
CA GLU A 84 -14.17 -6.58 11.15
C GLU A 84 -13.45 -6.05 9.91
N LEU A 85 -12.53 -5.11 10.11
CA LEU A 85 -11.76 -4.52 9.02
C LEU A 85 -10.76 -5.52 8.42
N ALA A 86 -10.08 -6.33 9.23
CA ALA A 86 -9.21 -7.39 8.75
C ALA A 86 -9.99 -8.39 7.88
N LYS A 87 -11.18 -8.80 8.32
CA LYS A 87 -12.07 -9.71 7.58
C LYS A 87 -12.56 -9.09 6.27
N ALA A 88 -12.92 -7.81 6.26
CA ALA A 88 -13.32 -7.11 5.05
C ALA A 88 -12.14 -6.99 4.07
N THR A 89 -10.98 -6.53 4.53
CA THR A 89 -9.77 -6.40 3.72
C THR A 89 -9.33 -7.75 3.13
N SER A 90 -9.42 -8.85 3.90
CA SER A 90 -9.05 -10.19 3.38
C SER A 90 -9.96 -10.73 2.29
N LYS A 91 -11.15 -10.14 2.06
CA LYS A 91 -12.05 -10.51 0.97
C LYS A 91 -11.74 -9.78 -0.34
N LEU A 92 -10.92 -8.72 -0.29
CA LEU A 92 -10.53 -7.99 -1.49
C LEU A 92 -9.69 -8.89 -2.41
N PRO A 93 -9.91 -8.85 -3.73
CA PRO A 93 -9.02 -9.51 -4.68
C PRO A 93 -7.69 -8.73 -4.79
N ALA A 94 -6.73 -9.28 -5.52
CA ALA A 94 -5.39 -8.70 -5.68
C ALA A 94 -5.42 -7.23 -6.14
N GLU A 95 -6.32 -6.85 -7.05
CA GLU A 95 -6.47 -5.46 -7.52
C GLU A 95 -6.99 -4.54 -6.41
N GLY A 96 -7.89 -5.03 -5.55
CA GLY A 96 -8.36 -4.29 -4.39
C GLY A 96 -7.28 -4.09 -3.34
N LEU A 97 -6.46 -5.11 -3.11
CA LEU A 97 -5.30 -5.00 -2.20
C LEU A 97 -4.22 -4.07 -2.78
N GLN A 98 -4.03 -4.05 -4.10
CA GLN A 98 -3.19 -3.07 -4.76
C GLN A 98 -3.70 -1.63 -4.51
N SER A 99 -5.01 -1.39 -4.69
CA SER A 99 -5.61 -0.08 -4.37
C SER A 99 -5.47 0.28 -2.88
N ALA A 100 -5.54 -0.70 -1.99
CA ALA A 100 -5.31 -0.51 -0.56
C ALA A 100 -3.85 -0.11 -0.26
N ALA A 101 -2.86 -0.81 -0.83
CA ALA A 101 -1.45 -0.42 -0.70
C ALA A 101 -1.20 0.99 -1.23
N GLN A 102 -1.78 1.34 -2.39
CA GLN A 102 -1.71 2.70 -2.93
C GLN A 102 -2.37 3.73 -2.00
N ALA A 103 -3.49 3.40 -1.35
CA ALA A 103 -4.14 4.27 -0.37
C ALA A 103 -3.28 4.49 0.88
N LEU A 104 -2.59 3.46 1.38
CA LEU A 104 -1.61 3.61 2.47
C LEU A 104 -0.49 4.57 2.09
N THR A 105 0.09 4.42 0.89
CA THR A 105 1.13 5.33 0.40
C THR A 105 0.63 6.77 0.32
N ARG A 106 -0.56 6.99 -0.25
CA ARG A 106 -1.16 8.33 -0.33
C ARG A 106 -1.46 8.92 1.05
N ALA A 107 -1.90 8.11 1.99
CA ALA A 107 -2.16 8.53 3.36
C ALA A 107 -0.87 9.02 4.04
N LEU A 108 0.22 8.28 3.86
CA LEU A 108 1.54 8.67 4.36
C LEU A 108 2.03 9.99 3.73
N GLU A 109 1.95 10.10 2.40
CA GLU A 109 2.36 11.31 1.66
C GLU A 109 1.55 12.53 2.11
N GLY A 110 0.25 12.36 2.36
CA GLY A 110 -0.62 13.41 2.90
C GLY A 110 -0.29 13.83 4.34
N ALA A 111 0.47 13.03 5.10
CA ALA A 111 0.89 13.37 6.46
C ALA A 111 2.06 14.37 6.50
N GLY A 112 2.74 14.61 5.37
CA GLY A 112 3.82 15.60 5.25
C GLY A 112 4.94 15.38 6.28
N GLU A 113 5.23 16.39 7.09
CA GLU A 113 6.28 16.33 8.13
C GLU A 113 5.97 15.34 9.27
N GLN A 114 4.73 14.85 9.39
CA GLN A 114 4.34 13.88 10.43
C GLN A 114 4.42 12.42 9.96
N ARG A 115 5.09 12.15 8.83
CA ARG A 115 5.14 10.82 8.19
C ARG A 115 5.59 9.69 9.13
N GLY A 116 6.66 9.84 9.91
CA GLY A 116 7.09 8.79 10.84
C GLY A 116 6.16 8.59 12.02
N VAL A 117 5.51 9.65 12.53
CA VAL A 117 4.48 9.54 13.57
C VAL A 117 3.24 8.83 13.01
N TYR A 118 2.82 9.20 11.80
CA TYR A 118 1.69 8.60 11.10
C TYR A 118 1.95 7.13 10.78
N TRP A 119 3.16 6.78 10.33
CA TRP A 119 3.59 5.40 10.13
C TRP A 119 3.38 4.58 11.41
N ARG A 120 3.97 4.98 12.53
CA ARG A 120 3.93 4.19 13.78
C ARG A 120 2.53 4.10 14.40
N ASN A 121 1.72 5.15 14.27
CA ASN A 121 0.43 5.24 14.95
C ASN A 121 -0.77 4.80 14.11
N ARG A 122 -0.61 4.70 12.78
CA ARG A 122 -1.72 4.42 11.85
C ARG A 122 -1.38 3.27 10.90
N ILE A 123 -0.31 3.41 10.13
CA ILE A 123 0.01 2.44 9.07
C ILE A 123 0.57 1.14 9.64
N LEU A 124 1.53 1.19 10.56
CA LEU A 124 2.13 0.01 11.15
C LEU A 124 1.10 -0.88 11.90
N PRO A 125 0.18 -0.34 12.72
CA PRO A 125 -0.92 -1.12 13.29
C PRO A 125 -1.81 -1.75 12.23
N TYR A 126 -2.12 -1.03 11.15
CA TYR A 126 -2.87 -1.56 10.01
C TYR A 126 -2.14 -2.73 9.34
N ILE A 127 -0.85 -2.60 9.05
CA ILE A 127 -0.02 -3.66 8.46
C ILE A 127 0.01 -4.91 9.36
N LYS A 128 0.13 -4.73 10.68
CA LYS A 128 0.24 -5.85 11.62
C LYS A 128 -1.07 -6.60 11.83
N ALA A 129 -2.19 -5.89 11.86
CA ALA A 129 -3.47 -6.44 12.32
C ALA A 129 -4.55 -6.59 11.23
N ILE A 130 -4.44 -5.84 10.13
CA ILE A 130 -5.49 -5.77 9.09
C ILE A 130 -4.99 -6.28 7.73
N TRP A 131 -3.74 -5.99 7.36
CA TRP A 131 -3.20 -6.43 6.08
C TRP A 131 -3.18 -7.97 5.95
N PRO A 132 -3.64 -8.54 4.82
CA PRO A 132 -3.72 -9.99 4.70
C PRO A 132 -2.32 -10.63 4.63
N LYS A 133 -2.16 -11.77 5.30
CA LYS A 133 -0.89 -12.52 5.35
C LYS A 133 -0.80 -13.64 4.30
N SER A 134 -1.74 -13.71 3.36
CA SER A 134 -1.78 -14.73 2.31
C SER A 134 -0.75 -14.46 1.21
N ARG A 135 -0.40 -15.48 0.43
CA ARG A 135 0.53 -15.33 -0.71
C ARG A 135 -0.04 -14.49 -1.86
N GLU A 136 -1.37 -14.39 -1.95
CA GLU A 136 -2.06 -13.61 -2.99
C GLU A 136 -1.73 -12.12 -2.95
N VAL A 137 -1.25 -11.61 -1.80
CA VAL A 137 -0.84 -10.21 -1.66
C VAL A 137 0.57 -9.95 -2.20
N ILE A 138 1.31 -11.00 -2.54
CA ILE A 138 2.68 -10.89 -3.06
C ILE A 138 2.57 -10.77 -4.58
N THR A 139 2.28 -9.57 -5.08
CA THR A 139 2.32 -9.23 -6.51
C THR A 139 3.32 -8.11 -6.82
N PRO A 140 3.89 -8.01 -8.03
CA PRO A 140 4.80 -6.92 -8.40
C PRO A 140 4.18 -5.52 -8.21
N ALA A 141 2.88 -5.40 -8.49
CA ALA A 141 2.16 -4.14 -8.35
C ALA A 141 1.98 -3.72 -6.88
N ILE A 142 1.63 -4.68 -6.00
CA ILE A 142 1.56 -4.42 -4.55
C ILE A 142 2.96 -4.12 -3.99
N SER A 143 3.97 -4.90 -4.36
CA SER A 143 5.36 -4.70 -3.97
C SER A 143 5.84 -3.28 -4.31
N SER A 144 5.51 -2.78 -5.50
CA SER A 144 5.85 -1.41 -5.91
C SER A 144 5.28 -0.35 -4.97
N HIS A 145 4.01 -0.46 -4.59
CA HIS A 145 3.39 0.47 -3.63
C HIS A 145 3.96 0.34 -2.22
N LEU A 146 4.23 -0.88 -1.74
CA LEU A 146 4.82 -1.11 -0.42
C LEU A 146 6.27 -0.63 -0.35
N ALA A 147 7.07 -0.82 -1.42
CA ALA A 147 8.43 -0.28 -1.49
C ALA A 147 8.42 1.25 -1.51
N ARG A 148 7.51 1.87 -2.27
CA ARG A 148 7.30 3.33 -2.23
C ARG A 148 6.87 3.80 -0.84
N LEU A 149 6.02 3.03 -0.16
CA LEU A 149 5.61 3.30 1.21
C LEU A 149 6.83 3.28 2.13
N CYS A 150 7.71 2.26 2.08
CA CYS A 150 8.95 2.22 2.86
C CYS A 150 9.77 3.50 2.67
N ILE A 151 10.08 3.84 1.41
CA ILE A 151 10.88 5.02 1.07
C ILE A 151 10.24 6.31 1.62
N GLY A 152 8.92 6.43 1.47
CA GLY A 152 8.16 7.60 1.91
C GLY A 152 8.07 7.79 3.43
N VAL A 153 8.50 6.82 4.25
CA VAL A 153 8.53 6.98 5.73
C VAL A 153 9.77 7.74 6.20
N HIS A 154 10.83 7.85 5.37
CA HIS A 154 12.09 8.53 5.67
C HIS A 154 12.77 8.05 6.96
N GLU A 155 12.61 8.74 8.08
CA GLU A 155 13.33 8.47 9.33
C GLU A 155 13.02 7.09 9.94
N ALA A 156 11.85 6.52 9.63
CA ALA A 156 11.49 5.15 10.01
C ALA A 156 11.64 4.15 8.84
N PHE A 157 12.45 4.48 7.83
CA PHE A 157 12.72 3.61 6.70
C PHE A 157 13.22 2.21 7.10
N PRO A 158 14.20 2.04 8.01
CA PRO A 158 14.63 0.71 8.45
C PRO A 158 13.50 -0.12 9.07
N GLU A 159 12.64 0.52 9.87
CA GLU A 159 11.47 -0.10 10.50
C GLU A 159 10.48 -0.56 9.42
N ALA A 160 10.22 0.28 8.42
CA ALA A 160 9.31 -0.04 7.33
C ALA A 160 9.82 -1.19 6.45
N VAL A 161 11.12 -1.19 6.08
CA VAL A 161 11.73 -2.27 5.30
C VAL A 161 11.65 -3.60 6.07
N ALA A 162 12.04 -3.61 7.35
CA ALA A 162 12.03 -4.82 8.16
C ALA A 162 10.63 -5.43 8.30
N GLU A 163 9.60 -4.60 8.45
CA GLU A 163 8.21 -5.03 8.56
C GLU A 163 7.64 -5.49 7.20
N LEU A 164 7.95 -4.79 6.11
CA LEU A 164 7.31 -5.03 4.81
C LEU A 164 8.04 -6.01 3.89
N ARG A 165 9.31 -6.35 4.17
CA ARG A 165 10.15 -7.20 3.29
C ARG A 165 9.51 -8.50 2.82
N HIS A 166 8.66 -9.12 3.64
CA HIS A 166 8.02 -10.39 3.33
C HIS A 166 6.95 -10.30 2.23
N TRP A 167 6.52 -9.08 1.90
CA TRP A 167 5.58 -8.80 0.80
C TRP A 167 6.26 -8.12 -0.39
N LEU A 168 7.58 -7.88 -0.30
CA LEU A 168 8.37 -7.32 -1.39
C LEU A 168 8.86 -8.43 -2.32
N GLN A 169 8.87 -8.11 -3.59
CA GLN A 169 9.43 -8.92 -4.67
C GLN A 169 9.82 -8.02 -5.84
N PRO A 170 10.53 -8.56 -6.86
CA PRO A 170 10.89 -7.80 -8.02
C PRO A 170 9.69 -7.12 -8.70
N VAL A 171 9.85 -5.83 -9.03
CA VAL A 171 8.80 -5.02 -9.65
C VAL A 171 9.07 -4.83 -11.15
N GLU A 172 8.04 -4.51 -11.92
CA GLU A 172 8.17 -4.30 -13.37
C GLU A 172 9.00 -3.05 -13.73
N HIS A 173 8.85 -1.98 -12.95
CA HIS A 173 9.47 -0.67 -13.23
C HIS A 173 10.16 -0.10 -11.98
N PRO A 174 11.37 -0.57 -11.64
CA PRO A 174 12.08 -0.13 -10.44
C PRO A 174 12.65 1.29 -10.53
N ASP A 175 12.77 1.89 -11.72
CA ASP A 175 13.37 3.22 -11.95
C ASP A 175 12.83 4.29 -11.01
N TYR A 176 11.51 4.34 -10.85
CA TYR A 176 10.87 5.33 -9.99
C TYR A 176 11.24 5.15 -8.51
N LEU A 177 11.32 3.90 -8.03
CA LEU A 177 11.70 3.59 -6.65
C LEU A 177 13.16 3.94 -6.38
N VAL A 178 14.06 3.57 -7.29
CA VAL A 178 15.50 3.87 -7.15
C VAL A 178 15.76 5.37 -7.16
N ARG A 179 15.08 6.11 -8.05
CA ARG A 179 15.15 7.58 -8.06
C ARG A 179 14.66 8.18 -6.75
N LEU A 180 13.53 7.71 -6.20
CA LEU A 180 13.02 8.20 -4.92
C LEU A 180 13.97 7.89 -3.75
N LEU A 181 14.55 6.68 -3.71
CA LEU A 181 15.52 6.27 -2.70
C LEU A 181 16.77 7.19 -2.71
N ASN A 182 17.26 7.51 -3.91
CA ASN A 182 18.36 8.44 -4.13
C ASN A 182 18.00 9.87 -3.71
N GLU A 183 16.86 10.40 -4.15
CA GLU A 183 16.40 11.76 -3.81
C GLU A 183 16.20 11.95 -2.30
N ALA A 184 15.72 10.91 -1.62
CA ALA A 184 15.53 10.91 -0.18
C ALA A 184 16.83 10.69 0.62
N LYS A 185 17.97 10.46 -0.06
CA LYS A 185 19.29 10.22 0.55
C LYS A 185 19.28 9.05 1.55
N LEU A 186 18.48 8.03 1.26
CA LEU A 186 18.33 6.88 2.15
C LEU A 186 19.51 5.90 2.04
N CYS A 187 20.16 5.83 0.88
CA CYS A 187 21.40 5.07 0.70
C CYS A 187 22.51 5.56 1.64
N GLU A 188 22.59 6.87 1.86
CA GLU A 188 23.59 7.48 2.74
C GLU A 188 23.23 7.31 4.24
N GLN A 189 21.92 7.36 4.56
CA GLN A 189 21.45 7.28 5.95
C GLN A 189 21.33 5.84 6.46
N PHE A 190 20.91 4.92 5.60
CA PHE A 190 20.56 3.54 5.93
C PHE A 190 21.05 2.58 4.83
N PRO A 191 22.38 2.40 4.69
CA PRO A 191 22.97 1.67 3.57
C PRO A 191 22.52 0.21 3.49
N GLU A 192 22.51 -0.51 4.62
CA GLU A 192 22.07 -1.92 4.68
C GLU A 192 20.60 -2.10 4.30
N ASN A 193 19.69 -1.28 4.85
CA ASN A 193 18.26 -1.37 4.52
C ASN A 193 17.96 -0.90 3.09
N SER A 194 18.74 0.04 2.58
CA SER A 194 18.65 0.47 1.18
C SER A 194 19.07 -0.66 0.25
N LEU A 195 20.16 -1.36 0.57
CA LEU A 195 20.59 -2.55 -0.15
C LEU A 195 19.53 -3.66 -0.08
N GLU A 196 18.97 -3.94 1.09
CA GLU A 196 17.88 -4.92 1.27
C GLU A 196 16.66 -4.58 0.39
N LEU A 197 16.22 -3.32 0.35
CA LEU A 197 15.10 -2.89 -0.48
C LEU A 197 15.42 -3.02 -1.97
N LEU A 198 16.56 -2.50 -2.41
CA LEU A 198 16.99 -2.58 -3.81
C LEU A 198 17.08 -4.02 -4.26
N ASP A 199 17.62 -4.89 -3.40
CA ASP A 199 17.77 -6.31 -3.68
C ASP A 199 16.41 -6.99 -3.90
N ALA A 200 15.45 -6.65 -3.05
CA ALA A 200 14.11 -7.22 -3.09
C ALA A 200 13.28 -6.77 -4.31
N VAL A 201 13.45 -5.53 -4.77
CA VAL A 201 12.59 -4.95 -5.83
C VAL A 201 13.19 -5.01 -7.24
N ILE A 202 14.48 -5.30 -7.37
CA ILE A 202 15.17 -5.41 -8.67
C ILE A 202 15.38 -6.90 -9.01
N SER A 203 14.84 -7.32 -10.15
CA SER A 203 15.02 -8.69 -10.65
C SER A 203 16.47 -8.94 -11.10
N GLU A 204 16.97 -10.15 -10.89
CA GLU A 204 18.24 -10.63 -11.47
C GLU A 204 18.21 -10.67 -13.00
N THR A 205 17.01 -10.75 -13.58
CA THR A 205 16.77 -10.77 -15.02
C THR A 205 16.20 -9.46 -15.54
N ALA A 206 16.33 -8.38 -14.76
CA ALA A 206 15.86 -7.06 -15.15
C ALA A 206 16.48 -6.65 -16.50
N GLN A 207 15.63 -6.46 -17.51
CA GLN A 207 16.05 -6.00 -18.84
C GLN A 207 16.51 -4.54 -18.81
N TRP A 208 15.96 -3.76 -17.87
CA TRP A 208 16.21 -2.34 -17.72
C TRP A 208 16.82 -2.06 -16.35
N VAL A 209 18.06 -1.57 -16.36
CA VAL A 209 18.76 -1.14 -15.15
C VAL A 209 18.34 0.29 -14.82
N PRO A 210 17.86 0.57 -13.60
CA PRO A 210 17.55 1.93 -13.16
C PRO A 210 18.75 2.87 -13.29
N ARG A 211 18.49 4.06 -13.81
CA ARG A 211 19.54 5.06 -14.09
C ARG A 211 20.34 5.41 -12.83
N GLU A 212 19.67 5.61 -11.71
CA GLU A 212 20.27 6.01 -10.44
C GLU A 212 20.83 4.82 -9.64
N LEU A 213 20.67 3.57 -10.11
CA LEU A 213 21.13 2.39 -9.34
C LEU A 213 22.61 2.46 -9.04
N ARG A 214 23.43 2.87 -10.02
CA ARG A 214 24.87 2.96 -9.82
C ARG A 214 25.22 3.97 -8.71
N GLN A 215 24.58 5.13 -8.73
CA GLN A 215 24.79 6.15 -7.70
C GLN A 215 24.37 5.62 -6.33
N CYS A 216 23.23 4.93 -6.22
CA CYS A 216 22.79 4.33 -4.97
C CYS A 216 23.81 3.32 -4.41
N LEU A 217 24.38 2.46 -5.26
CA LEU A 217 25.42 1.50 -4.85
C LEU A 217 26.71 2.21 -4.45
N ASP A 218 27.14 3.22 -5.20
CA ASP A 218 28.31 4.01 -4.85
C ASP A 218 28.11 4.69 -3.48
N ASP A 219 26.94 5.31 -3.23
CA ASP A 219 26.58 5.93 -1.94
C ASP A 219 26.56 4.92 -0.79
N ILE A 220 26.01 3.72 -0.99
CA ILE A 220 26.01 2.63 0.01
C ILE A 220 27.45 2.24 0.37
N SER A 221 28.30 1.99 -0.64
CA SER A 221 29.67 1.55 -0.42
C SER A 221 30.52 2.63 0.25
N ASN A 222 30.31 3.92 -0.08
CA ASN A 222 31.03 5.03 0.54
C ASN A 222 30.74 5.19 2.04
N ILE A 223 29.55 4.78 2.50
CA ILE A 223 29.18 4.84 3.92
C ILE A 223 29.58 3.57 4.67
N ASP A 224 29.41 2.40 4.05
CA ASP A 224 29.78 1.12 4.62
C ASP A 224 30.50 0.23 3.60
N ASP A 225 31.83 0.34 3.59
CA ASP A 225 32.71 -0.45 2.73
C ASP A 225 32.54 -1.96 2.91
N SER A 226 32.02 -2.42 4.06
CA SER A 226 31.82 -3.86 4.30
C SER A 226 30.75 -4.44 3.37
N LEU A 227 29.78 -3.64 2.97
CA LEU A 227 28.70 -4.03 2.05
C LEU A 227 29.18 -4.22 0.61
N ALA A 228 30.35 -3.72 0.25
CA ALA A 228 30.93 -3.94 -1.09
C ALA A 228 31.19 -5.44 -1.37
N ASN A 229 31.34 -6.25 -0.32
CA ASN A 229 31.51 -7.70 -0.42
C ASN A 229 30.19 -8.48 -0.22
N ASP A 230 29.07 -7.80 0.00
CA ASP A 230 27.76 -8.43 0.15
C ASP A 230 27.29 -9.01 -1.19
N ALA A 231 26.74 -10.21 -1.17
CA ALA A 231 26.26 -10.89 -2.38
C ALA A 231 25.18 -10.08 -3.12
N ARG A 232 24.31 -9.38 -2.38
CA ARG A 232 23.27 -8.50 -2.93
C ARG A 232 23.89 -7.32 -3.67
N PHE A 233 24.92 -6.72 -3.08
CA PHE A 233 25.63 -5.59 -3.67
C PHE A 233 26.33 -6.00 -4.97
N ILE A 234 27.10 -7.10 -4.92
CA ILE A 234 27.82 -7.62 -6.08
C ILE A 234 26.85 -7.92 -7.22
N ARG A 235 25.73 -8.58 -6.93
CA ARG A 235 24.68 -8.88 -7.91
C ARG A 235 24.13 -7.63 -8.60
N LEU A 236 23.76 -6.61 -7.82
CA LEU A 236 23.23 -5.36 -8.36
C LEU A 236 24.29 -4.59 -9.16
N LEU A 237 25.56 -4.64 -8.73
CA LEU A 237 26.67 -4.03 -9.45
C LEU A 237 26.93 -4.71 -10.80
N GLU A 238 26.89 -6.05 -10.85
CA GLU A 238 26.98 -6.82 -12.09
C GLU A 238 25.87 -6.45 -13.07
N LEU A 239 24.64 -6.24 -12.58
CA LEU A 239 23.53 -5.78 -13.43
C LEU A 239 23.85 -4.44 -14.10
N CYS A 240 24.42 -3.47 -13.37
CA CYS A 240 24.88 -2.21 -13.95
C CYS A 240 25.94 -2.41 -15.04
N GLN A 241 26.88 -3.35 -14.85
CA GLN A 241 27.99 -3.59 -15.77
C GLN A 241 27.55 -4.27 -17.07
N ARG A 242 26.60 -5.22 -17.01
CA ARG A 242 26.08 -5.93 -18.21
C ARG A 242 25.54 -4.99 -19.28
N ARG A 243 25.03 -3.82 -18.89
CA ARG A 243 24.49 -2.81 -19.80
C ARG A 243 25.51 -1.78 -20.31
N ALA A 244 26.65 -1.61 -19.64
CA ALA A 244 27.73 -0.75 -20.12
C ALA A 244 28.46 -1.34 -21.35
N ILE A 245 28.20 -2.61 -21.67
CA ILE A 245 28.85 -3.38 -22.74
C ILE A 245 27.95 -3.49 -23.99
N VAL A 246 26.74 -2.90 -23.97
CA VAL A 246 25.78 -2.88 -25.11
C VAL A 246 25.61 -1.48 -25.65
#